data_AF-A0A2R5G2Z7-F1
#
_entry.id   AF-A0A2R5G2Z7-F1
#
_cell.length_a   1.000
_cell.length_b   1.000
_cell.length_c   1.000
_cell.angle_alpha   90.00
_cell.angle_beta   90.00
_cell.angle_gamma   90.00
#
_symmetry.space_group_name_H-M   'P 1'
#
loop_
_entity.id
_entity.type
_entity.pdbx_description
1 polymer ?
#
loop_
_entity_poly.entity_id
_entity_poly.type
_entity_poly.pdbx_seq_one_letter_code
_entity_poly.pdbx_strand_id
1 'polypeptide(L)'
;MDPDCLKSLSDRHILNGIAEALKHALCQCTDFTSTIVDPLRDAGEDKREALRDGDYLLKLIIECMEKKVSTLGPAYNADHAYNEMVPQYGHAPAHAIEHLSWHHGNQPLLHGEAVAIGMCVSAEVANLLGICEDSVVDEHYEIVGATGLPCFVPDTMTIDQVLDTLKYDKHFVGGKATMGLAKKIGWMAANEENGTYAFMIDNETLRTAFERNIERRNKQAATKVSA
;
A
#
# COMPACT_ATOMS: atom_id res chain seq x y z
N MET A 1 12.55 20.26 -5.68
CA MET A 1 11.53 20.30 -4.62
C MET A 1 12.07 21.19 -3.51
N ASP A 2 11.25 22.03 -2.88
CA ASP A 2 11.66 22.82 -1.71
C ASP A 2 11.19 22.12 -0.42
N PRO A 3 12.10 21.51 0.38
CA PRO A 3 11.73 20.81 1.62
C PRO A 3 11.09 21.73 2.66
N ASP A 4 11.30 23.04 2.61
CA ASP A 4 10.72 23.98 3.58
C ASP A 4 9.19 24.05 3.47
N CYS A 5 8.64 23.73 2.30
CA CYS A 5 7.18 23.60 2.11
C CYS A 5 6.57 22.49 3.00
N LEU A 6 7.35 21.49 3.43
CA LEU A 6 6.84 20.39 4.29
C LEU A 6 6.59 20.85 5.72
N LYS A 7 7.24 21.94 6.17
CA LYS A 7 7.11 22.46 7.53
C LYS A 7 5.68 22.91 7.87
N SER A 8 4.88 23.29 6.86
CA SER A 8 3.50 23.74 7.05
C SER A 8 2.44 22.64 6.89
N LEU A 9 2.81 21.45 6.41
CA LEU A 9 1.89 20.31 6.31
C LEU A 9 1.58 19.73 7.69
N SER A 10 0.41 19.13 7.87
CA SER A 10 0.10 18.34 9.07
C SER A 10 0.83 16.99 9.04
N ASP A 11 1.03 16.37 10.20
CA ASP A 11 1.69 15.05 10.29
C ASP A 11 0.92 14.00 9.47
N ARG A 12 -0.42 14.09 9.46
CA ARG A 12 -1.31 13.24 8.63
C ARG A 12 -0.99 13.37 7.13
N HIS A 13 -0.73 14.58 6.63
CA HIS A 13 -0.37 14.79 5.22
C HIS A 13 1.05 14.35 4.88
N ILE A 14 1.98 14.41 5.84
CA ILE A 14 3.33 13.85 5.66
C ILE A 14 3.23 12.32 5.55
N LEU A 15 2.51 11.65 6.47
CA LEU A 15 2.25 10.21 6.41
C LEU A 15 1.53 9.80 5.11
N ASN A 16 0.56 10.59 4.66
CA ASN A 16 -0.10 10.39 3.37
C ASN A 16 0.91 10.33 2.20
N GLY A 17 1.95 11.16 2.20
CA GLY A 17 3.03 11.10 1.21
C GLY A 17 3.97 9.91 1.43
N ILE A 18 4.25 9.56 2.68
CA ILE A 18 5.10 8.40 3.03
C ILE A 18 4.48 7.09 2.52
N ALA A 19 3.15 6.96 2.50
CA ALA A 19 2.48 5.78 1.95
C ALA A 19 2.87 5.51 0.47
N GLU A 20 3.02 6.56 -0.35
CA GLU A 20 3.46 6.43 -1.74
C GLU A 20 4.91 6.00 -1.87
N ALA A 21 5.78 6.50 -0.97
CA ALA A 21 7.16 6.04 -0.90
C ALA A 21 7.22 4.55 -0.47
N LEU A 22 6.36 4.17 0.47
CA LEU A 22 6.30 2.81 1.00
C LEU A 22 5.89 1.79 -0.07
N LYS A 23 4.96 2.14 -0.96
CA LYS A 23 4.61 1.33 -2.14
C LYS A 23 5.84 1.00 -2.98
N HIS A 24 6.65 2.01 -3.31
CA HIS A 24 7.89 1.80 -4.07
C HIS A 24 8.87 0.92 -3.29
N ALA A 25 9.00 1.13 -1.98
CA ALA A 25 9.86 0.29 -1.14
C ALA A 25 9.41 -1.18 -1.14
N LEU A 26 8.12 -1.46 -0.91
CA LEU A 26 7.56 -2.81 -0.87
C LEU A 26 7.71 -3.57 -2.20
N CYS A 27 7.72 -2.88 -3.34
CA CYS A 27 7.83 -3.51 -4.66
C CYS A 27 9.24 -3.52 -5.26
N GLN A 28 10.15 -2.66 -4.81
CA GLN A 28 11.41 -2.42 -5.53
C GLN A 28 12.67 -2.49 -4.68
N CYS A 29 12.60 -2.30 -3.36
CA CYS A 29 13.81 -2.21 -2.54
C CYS A 29 13.54 -2.45 -1.06
N THR A 30 14.02 -3.59 -0.55
CA THR A 30 13.93 -3.93 0.88
C THR A 30 14.65 -2.92 1.77
N ASP A 31 15.84 -2.45 1.38
CA ASP A 31 16.56 -1.45 2.20
C ASP A 31 15.78 -0.13 2.34
N PHE A 32 15.00 0.23 1.31
CA PHE A 32 14.19 1.44 1.35
C PHE A 32 13.03 1.32 2.35
N THR A 33 12.53 0.11 2.63
CA THR A 33 11.51 -0.05 3.69
C THR A 33 12.11 0.27 5.05
N SER A 34 13.35 -0.13 5.30
CA SER A 34 14.06 0.18 6.57
C SER A 34 14.30 1.68 6.68
N THR A 35 14.74 2.33 5.60
CA THR A 35 14.87 3.81 5.57
C THR A 35 13.56 4.51 5.94
N ILE A 36 12.41 4.03 5.49
CA ILE A 36 11.10 4.61 5.83
C ILE A 36 10.69 4.29 7.27
N VAL A 37 10.75 3.02 7.64
CA VAL A 37 10.05 2.49 8.81
C VAL A 37 10.84 2.64 10.09
N ASP A 38 12.17 2.49 10.07
CA ASP A 38 12.96 2.44 11.29
C ASP A 38 12.83 3.73 12.13
N PRO A 39 12.95 4.96 11.56
CA PRO A 39 12.76 6.19 12.33
C PRO A 39 11.35 6.33 12.92
N LEU A 40 10.33 5.85 12.18
CA LEU A 40 8.94 5.89 12.64
C LEU A 40 8.65 4.84 13.70
N ARG A 41 9.31 3.67 13.63
CA ARG A 41 9.22 2.61 14.63
C ARG A 41 9.88 3.04 15.92
N ASP A 42 11.09 3.61 15.84
CA ASP A 42 11.87 4.07 16.99
C ASP A 42 11.19 5.22 17.74
N ALA A 43 10.45 6.08 17.02
CA ALA A 43 9.64 7.14 17.63
C ALA A 43 8.45 6.64 18.47
N GLY A 44 8.06 5.36 18.34
CA GLY A 44 6.93 4.79 19.11
C GLY A 44 5.58 5.39 18.72
N GLU A 45 4.74 5.71 19.71
CA GLU A 45 3.38 6.24 19.46
C GLU A 45 3.38 7.68 18.94
N ASP A 46 4.27 8.54 19.44
CA ASP A 46 4.41 9.92 19.00
C ASP A 46 5.48 10.05 17.91
N LYS A 47 5.05 9.99 16.65
CA LYS A 47 5.92 10.06 15.48
C LYS A 47 6.29 11.49 15.08
N ARG A 48 5.83 12.49 15.82
CA ARG A 48 5.93 13.90 15.39
C ARG A 48 7.36 14.37 15.22
N GLU A 49 8.28 13.96 16.09
CA GLU A 49 9.69 14.33 15.96
C GLU A 49 10.30 13.79 14.65
N ALA A 50 10.13 12.49 14.39
CA ALA A 50 10.60 11.85 13.16
C ALA A 50 9.95 12.46 11.91
N LEU A 51 8.64 12.72 11.93
CA LEU A 51 7.91 13.34 10.81
C LEU A 51 8.29 14.81 10.57
N ARG A 52 9.09 15.43 11.44
CA ARG A 52 9.57 16.81 11.31
C ARG A 52 11.09 16.91 11.15
N ASP A 53 11.79 15.78 11.16
CA ASP A 53 13.20 15.71 10.86
C ASP A 53 13.42 15.96 9.36
N GLY A 54 14.04 17.10 9.05
CA GLY A 54 14.30 17.53 7.68
C GLY A 54 15.28 16.63 6.93
N ASP A 55 16.26 16.04 7.63
CA ASP A 55 17.26 15.15 7.02
C ASP A 55 16.63 13.81 6.67
N TYR A 56 15.79 13.28 7.56
CA TYR A 56 14.97 12.09 7.31
C TYR A 56 14.05 12.31 6.10
N LEU A 57 13.26 13.39 6.08
CA LEU A 57 12.34 13.66 4.98
C LEU A 57 13.08 13.87 3.66
N LEU A 58 14.21 14.58 3.66
CA LEU A 58 15.03 14.77 2.45
C LEU A 58 15.56 13.44 1.91
N LYS A 59 16.03 12.55 2.80
CA LYS A 59 16.47 11.19 2.43
C LYS A 59 15.34 10.40 1.78
N LEU A 60 14.13 10.42 2.37
CA LEU A 60 12.95 9.77 1.79
C LEU A 60 12.62 10.28 0.39
N ILE A 61 12.68 11.60 0.20
CA ILE A 61 12.36 12.22 -1.08
C ILE A 61 13.35 11.79 -2.15
N ILE A 62 14.65 11.82 -1.85
CA ILE A 62 15.71 11.44 -2.79
C ILE A 62 15.54 9.96 -3.18
N GLU A 63 15.44 9.06 -2.21
CA GLU A 63 15.30 7.63 -2.50
C GLU A 63 14.00 7.31 -3.24
N CYS A 64 12.87 7.92 -2.84
CA CYS A 64 11.59 7.74 -3.55
C CYS A 64 11.67 8.23 -5.00
N MET A 65 12.33 9.37 -5.24
CA MET A 65 12.55 9.89 -6.58
C MET A 65 13.36 8.91 -7.43
N GLU A 66 14.44 8.33 -6.89
CA GLU A 66 15.25 7.34 -7.60
C GLU A 66 14.40 6.11 -8.00
N LYS A 67 13.59 5.56 -7.08
CA LYS A 67 12.72 4.42 -7.35
C LYS A 67 11.61 4.73 -8.35
N LYS A 68 11.03 5.93 -8.28
CA LYS A 68 9.98 6.36 -9.20
C LYS A 68 10.50 6.67 -10.59
N VAL A 69 11.69 7.28 -10.70
CA VAL A 69 12.32 7.57 -12.00
C VAL A 69 12.58 6.29 -12.78
N SER A 70 12.96 5.20 -12.10
CA SER A 70 13.15 3.90 -12.76
C SER A 70 11.89 3.33 -13.41
N THR A 71 10.70 3.87 -13.11
CA THR A 71 9.42 3.44 -13.68
C THR A 71 8.81 4.45 -14.67
N LEU A 72 9.52 5.52 -15.04
CA LEU A 72 8.99 6.57 -15.94
C LEU A 72 9.04 6.22 -17.43
N GLY A 73 9.32 4.96 -17.78
CA GLY A 73 9.22 4.44 -19.14
C GLY A 73 10.54 3.86 -19.69
N PRO A 74 10.57 3.57 -21.00
CA PRO A 74 11.60 2.74 -21.62
C PRO A 74 13.01 3.34 -21.60
N ALA A 75 13.13 4.66 -21.39
CA ALA A 75 14.43 5.31 -21.22
C ALA A 75 15.16 4.90 -19.92
N TYR A 76 14.40 4.42 -18.91
CA TYR A 76 14.94 4.02 -17.60
C TYR A 76 14.81 2.51 -17.36
N ASN A 77 13.70 1.92 -17.79
CA ASN A 77 13.48 0.47 -17.74
C ASN A 77 12.66 0.05 -18.98
N ALA A 78 13.20 -0.86 -19.79
CA ALA A 78 12.57 -1.32 -21.01
C ALA A 78 11.27 -2.13 -20.79
N ASP A 79 11.03 -2.60 -19.56
CA ASP A 79 9.86 -3.38 -19.22
C ASP A 79 8.64 -2.47 -18.93
N HIS A 80 7.80 -2.32 -19.96
CA HIS A 80 6.60 -1.48 -19.88
C HIS A 80 5.59 -1.97 -18.84
N ALA A 81 5.43 -3.28 -18.67
CA ALA A 81 4.46 -3.84 -17.73
C ALA A 81 4.93 -3.63 -16.27
N TYR A 82 6.23 -3.77 -16.01
CA TYR A 82 6.81 -3.42 -14.71
C TYR A 82 6.57 -1.96 -14.37
N ASN A 83 6.90 -1.07 -15.31
CA ASN A 83 6.75 0.38 -15.15
C ASN A 83 5.31 0.81 -14.87
N GLU A 84 4.34 0.09 -15.43
CA GLU A 84 2.92 0.35 -15.20
C GLU A 84 2.45 -0.18 -13.85
N MET A 85 2.84 -1.40 -13.47
CA MET A 85 2.28 -2.07 -12.29
C MET A 85 2.90 -1.61 -10.97
N VAL A 86 4.19 -1.28 -10.94
CA VAL A 86 4.86 -0.87 -9.68
C VAL A 86 4.22 0.38 -9.06
N PRO A 87 3.97 1.48 -9.81
CA PRO A 87 3.29 2.65 -9.27
C PRO A 87 1.84 2.38 -8.85
N GLN A 88 1.26 1.25 -9.27
CA GLN A 88 -0.14 0.88 -9.03
C GLN A 88 -0.29 -0.15 -7.91
N TYR A 89 0.80 -0.55 -7.26
CA TYR A 89 0.72 -1.49 -6.15
C TYR A 89 -0.17 -0.94 -5.02
N GLY A 90 -1.11 -1.78 -4.53
CA GLY A 90 -2.15 -1.40 -3.59
C GLY A 90 -3.28 -0.51 -4.14
N HIS A 91 -3.18 0.05 -5.35
CA HIS A 91 -4.10 1.10 -5.79
C HIS A 91 -5.51 0.60 -6.14
N ALA A 92 -5.65 -0.59 -6.72
CA ALA A 92 -6.98 -1.11 -7.08
C ALA A 92 -7.92 -1.16 -5.86
N PRO A 93 -7.61 -1.88 -4.75
CA PRO A 93 -8.43 -1.82 -3.54
C PRO A 93 -8.49 -0.41 -2.93
N ALA A 94 -7.38 0.36 -2.98
CA ALA A 94 -7.33 1.70 -2.42
C ALA A 94 -8.34 2.65 -3.05
N HIS A 95 -8.47 2.70 -4.38
CA HIS A 95 -9.40 3.60 -5.05
C HIS A 95 -10.85 3.35 -4.63
N ALA A 96 -11.25 2.09 -4.47
CA ALA A 96 -12.58 1.72 -4.00
C ALA A 96 -12.80 2.14 -2.53
N ILE A 97 -11.84 1.83 -1.66
CA ILE A 97 -11.89 2.17 -0.22
C ILE A 97 -11.89 3.69 -0.02
N GLU A 98 -11.02 4.41 -0.72
CA GLU A 98 -10.95 5.86 -0.72
C GLU A 98 -12.31 6.42 -1.09
N HIS A 99 -12.81 6.09 -2.29
CA HIS A 99 -14.10 6.59 -2.78
C HIS A 99 -15.23 6.36 -1.76
N LEU A 100 -15.36 5.15 -1.22
CA LEU A 100 -16.40 4.83 -0.23
C LEU A 100 -16.23 5.57 1.09
N SER A 101 -14.99 5.80 1.54
CA SER A 101 -14.73 6.55 2.77
C SER A 101 -15.22 8.00 2.69
N TRP A 102 -15.22 8.60 1.50
CA TRP A 102 -15.75 9.95 1.27
C TRP A 102 -17.29 10.00 1.25
N HIS A 103 -17.97 8.88 1.00
CA HIS A 103 -19.45 8.81 0.99
C HIS A 103 -20.06 8.36 2.33
N HIS A 104 -19.31 7.60 3.13
CA HIS A 104 -19.83 6.96 4.35
C HIS A 104 -19.07 7.32 5.64
N GLY A 105 -17.93 8.00 5.55
CA GLY A 105 -17.08 8.32 6.69
C GLY A 105 -17.29 9.73 7.25
N ASN A 106 -17.23 9.87 8.59
CA ASN A 106 -17.15 11.18 9.25
C ASN A 106 -15.77 11.85 9.08
N GLN A 107 -14.75 11.04 8.81
CA GLN A 107 -13.40 11.48 8.44
C GLN A 107 -12.95 10.65 7.24
N PRO A 108 -13.00 11.19 6.02
CA PRO A 108 -12.59 10.45 4.83
C PRO A 108 -11.11 10.11 4.88
N LEU A 109 -10.74 8.97 4.29
CA LEU A 109 -9.35 8.58 4.14
C LEU A 109 -8.69 9.50 3.11
N LEU A 110 -7.46 9.92 3.41
CA LEU A 110 -6.57 10.49 2.41
C LEU A 110 -6.06 9.37 1.49
N HIS A 111 -5.66 9.73 0.28
CA HIS A 111 -5.20 8.78 -0.74
C HIS A 111 -4.18 7.75 -0.22
N GLY A 112 -3.10 8.22 0.40
CA GLY A 112 -2.04 7.38 0.97
C GLY A 112 -2.53 6.48 2.11
N GLU A 113 -3.54 6.91 2.88
CA GLU A 113 -4.16 6.05 3.90
C GLU A 113 -4.92 4.89 3.24
N ALA A 114 -5.64 5.15 2.15
CA ALA A 114 -6.31 4.11 1.38
C ALA A 114 -5.29 3.19 0.66
N VAL A 115 -4.20 3.75 0.12
CA VAL A 115 -3.10 3.00 -0.50
C VAL A 115 -2.43 2.08 0.53
N ALA A 116 -2.21 2.55 1.76
CA ALA A 116 -1.68 1.72 2.86
C ALA A 116 -2.53 0.47 3.12
N ILE A 117 -3.84 0.63 3.25
CA ILE A 117 -4.78 -0.49 3.38
C ILE A 117 -4.72 -1.39 2.14
N GLY A 118 -4.70 -0.76 0.95
CA GLY A 118 -4.63 -1.47 -0.32
C GLY A 118 -3.39 -2.33 -0.49
N MET A 119 -2.23 -1.90 0.01
CA MET A 119 -0.99 -2.69 0.02
C MET A 119 -1.13 -3.95 0.88
N CYS A 120 -1.76 -3.85 2.06
CA CYS A 120 -2.04 -5.01 2.91
C CYS A 120 -3.01 -5.99 2.21
N VAL A 121 -4.08 -5.49 1.57
CA VAL A 121 -5.01 -6.35 0.80
C VAL A 121 -4.30 -6.99 -0.40
N SER A 122 -3.43 -6.25 -1.11
CA SER A 122 -2.61 -6.80 -2.19
C SER A 122 -1.70 -7.94 -1.73
N ALA A 123 -1.16 -7.88 -0.51
CA ALA A 123 -0.38 -8.97 0.07
C ALA A 123 -1.24 -10.22 0.34
N GLU A 124 -2.45 -10.04 0.88
CA GLU A 124 -3.41 -11.16 1.05
C GLU A 124 -3.76 -11.82 -0.29
N VAL A 125 -3.97 -11.02 -1.35
CA VAL A 125 -4.20 -11.54 -2.70
C VAL A 125 -3.00 -12.33 -3.20
N ALA A 126 -1.77 -11.80 -3.03
CA ALA A 126 -0.56 -12.51 -3.44
C ALA A 126 -0.42 -13.87 -2.73
N ASN A 127 -0.74 -13.94 -1.45
CA ASN A 127 -0.72 -15.18 -0.68
C ASN A 127 -1.78 -16.18 -1.15
N LEU A 128 -3.01 -15.73 -1.38
CA LEU A 128 -4.09 -16.58 -1.89
C LEU A 128 -3.76 -17.22 -3.25
N LEU A 129 -2.95 -16.54 -4.06
CA LEU A 129 -2.48 -17.04 -5.36
C LEU A 129 -1.19 -17.87 -5.28
N GLY A 130 -0.65 -18.09 -4.07
CA GLY A 130 0.61 -18.82 -3.87
C GLY A 130 1.86 -18.06 -4.34
N ILE A 131 1.75 -16.73 -4.54
CA ILE A 131 2.86 -15.88 -5.00
C ILE A 131 3.82 -15.54 -3.85
N CYS A 132 3.30 -15.41 -2.62
CA CYS A 132 4.08 -15.16 -1.43
C CYS A 132 3.63 -16.02 -0.24
N GLU A 133 4.51 -16.16 0.74
CA GLU A 133 4.23 -16.90 1.99
C GLU A 133 3.46 -16.05 2.99
N ASP A 134 2.86 -16.68 4.01
CA ASP A 134 2.12 -15.98 5.09
C ASP A 134 3.01 -14.96 5.82
N SER A 135 4.31 -15.28 5.97
CA SER A 135 5.31 -14.39 6.57
C SER A 135 5.43 -13.06 5.85
N VAL A 136 5.31 -13.05 4.51
CA VAL A 136 5.35 -11.83 3.70
C VAL A 136 4.11 -10.99 3.99
N VAL A 137 2.95 -11.61 4.16
CA VAL A 137 1.71 -10.90 4.52
C VAL A 137 1.87 -10.25 5.88
N ASP A 138 2.33 -10.99 6.88
CA ASP A 138 2.58 -10.48 8.23
C ASP A 138 3.55 -9.29 8.21
N GLU A 139 4.64 -9.40 7.45
CA GLU A 139 5.63 -8.33 7.27
C GLU A 139 5.02 -7.06 6.65
N HIS A 140 4.05 -7.17 5.73
CA HIS A 140 3.32 -5.99 5.21
C HIS A 140 2.52 -5.29 6.31
N TYR A 141 1.79 -6.03 7.15
CA TYR A 141 1.01 -5.42 8.25
C TYR A 141 1.92 -4.79 9.30
N GLU A 142 3.06 -5.41 9.61
CA GLU A 142 4.06 -4.88 10.54
C GLU A 142 4.69 -3.59 10.00
N ILE A 143 5.13 -3.59 8.74
CA ILE A 143 5.71 -2.44 8.07
C ILE A 143 4.73 -1.27 8.02
N VAL A 144 3.51 -1.49 7.52
CA VAL A 144 2.50 -0.43 7.41
C VAL A 144 2.12 0.08 8.80
N GLY A 145 1.88 -0.83 9.75
CA GLY A 145 1.49 -0.48 11.12
C GLY A 145 2.56 0.33 11.86
N ALA A 146 3.84 0.02 11.66
CA ALA A 146 4.95 0.74 12.28
C ALA A 146 5.02 2.22 11.83
N THR A 147 4.53 2.55 10.64
CA THR A 147 4.44 3.95 10.17
C THR A 147 3.30 4.74 10.83
N GLY A 148 2.33 4.07 11.44
CA GLY A 148 1.09 4.70 11.94
C GLY A 148 0.01 4.90 10.88
N LEU A 149 0.24 4.45 9.65
CA LEU A 149 -0.79 4.37 8.60
C LEU A 149 -1.81 3.26 8.90
N PRO A 150 -3.06 3.38 8.42
CA PRO A 150 -4.06 2.33 8.60
C PRO A 150 -3.75 1.11 7.74
N CYS A 151 -3.91 -0.09 8.32
CA CYS A 151 -3.70 -1.36 7.62
C CYS A 151 -5.00 -2.07 7.22
N PHE A 152 -6.14 -1.63 7.77
CA PHE A 152 -7.40 -2.37 7.71
C PHE A 152 -8.51 -1.58 7.04
N VAL A 153 -9.33 -2.29 6.27
CA VAL A 153 -10.57 -1.75 5.70
C VAL A 153 -11.46 -1.23 6.84
N PRO A 154 -11.99 0.01 6.75
CA PRO A 154 -12.91 0.55 7.76
C PRO A 154 -14.20 -0.29 7.89
N ASP A 155 -14.80 -0.32 9.07
CA ASP A 155 -16.09 -0.99 9.33
C ASP A 155 -17.31 -0.22 8.81
N THR A 156 -17.09 0.99 8.30
CA THR A 156 -18.11 1.86 7.71
C THR A 156 -18.51 1.45 6.28
N MET A 157 -17.91 0.41 5.72
CA MET A 157 -18.19 -0.10 4.38
C MET A 157 -18.24 -1.63 4.35
N THR A 158 -19.03 -2.20 3.44
CA THR A 158 -19.12 -3.65 3.23
C THR A 158 -18.21 -4.11 2.09
N ILE A 159 -17.82 -5.38 2.10
CA ILE A 159 -17.02 -5.97 1.01
C ILE A 159 -17.76 -5.85 -0.33
N ASP A 160 -19.09 -6.03 -0.33
CA ASP A 160 -19.90 -5.91 -1.55
C ASP A 160 -19.83 -4.49 -2.14
N GLN A 161 -19.91 -3.45 -1.30
CA GLN A 161 -19.73 -2.07 -1.75
C GLN A 161 -18.33 -1.86 -2.36
N VAL A 162 -17.29 -2.41 -1.74
CA VAL A 162 -15.91 -2.30 -2.23
C VAL A 162 -15.75 -3.00 -3.59
N LEU A 163 -16.25 -4.25 -3.72
CA LEU A 163 -16.21 -5.01 -4.97
C LEU A 163 -17.03 -4.37 -6.09
N ASP A 164 -18.18 -3.77 -5.76
CA ASP A 164 -18.98 -3.04 -6.75
C ASP A 164 -18.28 -1.76 -7.22
N THR A 165 -17.56 -1.08 -6.32
CA THR A 165 -16.81 0.14 -6.64
C THR A 165 -15.54 -0.16 -7.44
N LEU A 166 -14.89 -1.30 -7.21
CA LEU A 166 -13.69 -1.75 -7.94
C LEU A 166 -13.89 -1.81 -9.46
N LYS A 167 -15.14 -1.98 -9.93
CA LYS A 167 -15.48 -2.02 -11.36
C LYS A 167 -15.17 -0.72 -12.10
N TYR A 168 -15.03 0.39 -11.38
CA TYR A 168 -14.71 1.71 -11.93
C TYR A 168 -13.20 2.01 -11.92
N ASP A 169 -12.39 1.11 -11.38
CA ASP A 169 -10.93 1.24 -11.45
C ASP A 169 -10.45 1.10 -12.90
N LYS A 170 -9.48 1.93 -13.30
CA LYS A 170 -8.95 1.95 -14.68
C LYS A 170 -8.30 0.63 -15.11
N HIS A 171 -7.87 -0.18 -14.14
CA HIS A 171 -7.26 -1.49 -14.35
C HIS A 171 -8.27 -2.63 -14.19
N PHE A 172 -9.57 -2.33 -14.13
CA PHE A 172 -10.64 -3.31 -14.17
C PHE A 172 -10.99 -3.67 -15.62
N VAL A 173 -10.58 -4.85 -16.07
CA VAL A 173 -10.73 -5.31 -17.47
C VAL A 173 -11.33 -6.70 -17.49
N GLY A 174 -12.32 -6.92 -18.35
CA GLY A 174 -12.94 -8.24 -18.53
C GLY A 174 -13.65 -8.79 -17.29
N GLY A 175 -14.13 -7.91 -16.40
CA GLY A 175 -14.81 -8.32 -15.16
C GLY A 175 -13.87 -8.67 -14.00
N LYS A 176 -12.57 -8.39 -14.13
CA LYS A 176 -11.54 -8.68 -13.12
C LYS A 176 -10.71 -7.43 -12.84
N ALA A 177 -10.24 -7.30 -11.60
CA ALA A 177 -9.25 -6.29 -11.27
C ALA A 177 -7.87 -6.73 -11.76
N THR A 178 -7.11 -5.84 -12.38
CA THR A 178 -5.71 -6.10 -12.74
C THR A 178 -4.82 -5.46 -11.69
N MET A 179 -3.96 -6.26 -11.05
CA MET A 179 -3.14 -5.83 -9.92
C MET A 179 -1.67 -6.20 -10.12
N GLY A 180 -0.78 -5.32 -9.67
CA GLY A 180 0.60 -5.68 -9.34
C GLY A 180 0.65 -6.33 -7.95
N LEU A 181 1.48 -7.36 -7.78
CA LEU A 181 1.61 -8.13 -6.54
C LEU A 181 3.09 -8.23 -6.12
N ALA A 182 3.35 -8.28 -4.81
CA ALA A 182 4.70 -8.46 -4.28
C ALA A 182 4.96 -9.95 -4.00
N LYS A 183 6.13 -10.45 -4.43
CA LYS A 183 6.59 -11.83 -4.13
C LYS A 183 7.23 -11.92 -2.75
N LYS A 184 7.95 -10.88 -2.37
CA LYS A 184 8.57 -10.63 -1.06
C LYS A 184 8.77 -9.12 -0.91
N ILE A 185 9.11 -8.65 0.28
CA ILE A 185 9.40 -7.23 0.50
C ILE A 185 10.54 -6.78 -0.42
N GLY A 186 10.30 -5.68 -1.13
CA GLY A 186 11.23 -5.12 -2.10
C GLY A 186 11.22 -5.78 -3.47
N TRP A 187 10.26 -6.68 -3.75
CA TRP A 187 10.26 -7.44 -4.99
C TRP A 187 8.87 -7.68 -5.57
N MET A 188 8.58 -7.01 -6.68
CA MET A 188 7.40 -7.25 -7.51
C MET A 188 7.41 -8.65 -8.13
N ALA A 189 6.30 -9.36 -8.06
CA ALA A 189 6.12 -10.65 -8.72
C ALA A 189 5.98 -10.47 -10.24
N ALA A 190 6.71 -11.27 -11.00
CA ALA A 190 6.46 -11.44 -12.42
C ALA A 190 5.40 -12.53 -12.62
N ASN A 191 4.48 -12.30 -13.56
CA ASN A 191 3.53 -13.29 -14.01
C ASN A 191 4.20 -14.15 -15.11
N GLU A 192 4.66 -15.33 -14.73
CA GLU A 192 5.41 -16.24 -15.62
C GLU A 192 4.55 -16.76 -16.79
N GLU A 193 3.22 -16.79 -16.65
CA GLU A 193 2.32 -17.31 -17.69
C GLU A 193 2.23 -16.41 -18.91
N ASN A 194 2.32 -15.09 -18.71
CA ASN A 194 2.16 -14.09 -19.76
C ASN A 194 3.37 -13.15 -19.92
N GLY A 195 4.41 -13.32 -19.09
CA GLY A 195 5.63 -12.50 -19.13
C GLY A 195 5.40 -11.04 -18.75
N THR A 196 4.37 -10.74 -17.95
CA THR A 196 4.05 -9.38 -17.47
C THR A 196 4.22 -9.26 -15.96
N TYR A 197 3.80 -8.15 -15.35
CA TYR A 197 3.71 -7.95 -13.89
C TYR A 197 2.25 -7.78 -13.43
N ALA A 198 1.31 -8.04 -14.33
CA ALA A 198 -0.11 -7.83 -14.15
C ALA A 198 -0.80 -9.17 -13.85
N PHE A 199 -1.57 -9.20 -12.78
CA PHE A 199 -2.37 -10.35 -12.36
C PHE A 199 -3.86 -9.99 -12.44
N MET A 200 -4.64 -10.77 -13.18
CA MET A 200 -6.09 -10.61 -13.25
C MET A 200 -6.74 -11.37 -12.09
N ILE A 201 -7.35 -10.64 -11.16
CA ILE A 201 -7.89 -11.18 -9.92
C ILE A 201 -9.41 -11.26 -10.03
N ASP A 202 -9.97 -12.45 -9.80
CA ASP A 202 -11.42 -12.61 -9.72
C ASP A 202 -11.99 -12.10 -8.38
N ASN A 203 -13.31 -11.86 -8.39
CA ASN A 203 -14.00 -11.31 -7.23
C ASN A 203 -14.04 -12.26 -6.03
N GLU A 204 -13.89 -13.57 -6.22
CA GLU A 204 -13.88 -14.55 -5.12
C GLU A 204 -12.56 -14.46 -4.34
N THR A 205 -11.45 -14.36 -5.06
CA THR A 205 -10.12 -14.12 -4.50
C THR A 205 -10.06 -12.77 -3.78
N LEU A 206 -10.57 -11.70 -4.41
CA LEU A 206 -10.64 -10.38 -3.79
C LEU A 206 -11.52 -10.39 -2.53
N ARG A 207 -12.70 -11.02 -2.57
CA ARG A 207 -13.58 -11.16 -1.41
C ARG A 207 -12.84 -11.82 -0.26
N THR A 208 -12.19 -12.95 -0.51
CA THR A 208 -11.44 -13.69 0.50
C THR A 208 -10.29 -12.85 1.08
N ALA A 209 -9.60 -12.06 0.25
CA ALA A 209 -8.54 -11.15 0.70
C ALA A 209 -9.09 -10.06 1.63
N PHE A 210 -10.24 -9.46 1.30
CA PHE A 210 -10.91 -8.49 2.17
C PHE A 210 -11.41 -9.12 3.48
N GLU A 211 -11.95 -10.34 3.43
CA GLU A 211 -12.36 -11.09 4.62
C GLU A 211 -11.16 -11.32 5.55
N ARG A 212 -10.02 -11.79 5.03
CA ARG A 212 -8.78 -11.98 5.80
C ARG A 212 -8.26 -10.68 6.43
N ASN A 213 -8.31 -9.57 5.69
CA ASN A 213 -7.94 -8.25 6.23
C ASN A 213 -8.85 -7.84 7.41
N ILE A 214 -10.17 -8.00 7.27
CA ILE A 214 -11.15 -7.70 8.32
C ILE A 214 -10.99 -8.64 9.52
N GLU A 215 -10.71 -9.92 9.30
CA GLU A 215 -10.44 -10.88 10.37
C GLU A 215 -9.20 -10.49 11.18
N ARG A 216 -8.11 -10.07 10.52
CA ARG A 216 -6.90 -9.58 11.19
C ARG A 216 -7.19 -8.36 12.06
N ARG A 217 -7.98 -7.40 11.56
CA ARG A 217 -8.44 -6.23 12.32
C ARG A 217 -9.16 -6.66 13.60
N ASN A 218 -10.11 -7.60 13.47
CA ASN A 218 -10.92 -8.06 14.59
C ASN A 218 -10.06 -8.81 15.64
N LYS A 219 -9.08 -9.62 15.20
CA LYS A 219 -8.11 -10.27 16.09
C LYS A 219 -7.25 -9.25 16.84
N GLN A 220 -6.75 -8.22 16.16
CA GLN A 220 -5.94 -7.16 16.79
C GLN A 220 -6.75 -6.37 17.83
N ALA A 221 -8.01 -6.04 17.52
CA ALA A 221 -8.91 -5.36 18.46
C ALA A 221 -9.17 -6.21 19.71
N ALA A 222 -9.38 -7.53 19.56
CA ALA A 222 -9.60 -8.44 20.67
C ALA A 222 -8.39 -8.51 21.62
N THR A 223 -7.17 -8.52 21.08
CA THR A 223 -5.93 -8.52 21.88
C THR A 223 -5.73 -7.22 22.66
N LYS A 224 -6.16 -6.07 22.14
CA LYS A 224 -6.09 -4.78 22.86
C LYS A 224 -7.11 -4.66 23.99
N VAL A 225 -8.23 -5.38 23.93
CA VAL A 225 -9.26 -5.37 24.99
C VAL A 225 -8.90 -6.31 26.15
N SER A 226 -8.03 -7.30 25.92
CA SER A 226 -7.59 -8.27 26.92
C SER A 226 -6.27 -7.94 27.63
N ALA A 227 -5.58 -6.87 27.22
CA ALA A 227 -4.35 -6.35 27.82
C ALA A 227 -4.63 -5.16 28.75
#